data_AF-A0A975BTB9-F1
#
_entry.id   AF-A0A975BTB9-F1
#
_cell.length_a   1.000
_cell.length_b   1.000
_cell.length_c   1.000
_cell.angle_alpha   90.00
_cell.angle_beta   90.00
_cell.angle_gamma   90.00
#
_symmetry.space_group_name_H-M   'P 1'
#
loop_
_entity.id
_entity.type
_entity.pdbx_description
1 polymer ?
#
loop_
_entity_poly.entity_id
_entity_poly.type
_entity_poly.pdbx_seq_one_letter_code
_entity_poly.pdbx_strand_id
1 'polypeptide(L)'
;MVYKDYLKAARKHEITCEIIAEKLNEEKQRKDKKHRGHVVKSLTLTLYYLSGYIIECMVKYAIYDLNGYGSKDDVKDLNEKGLTYHTHIRFHPFKRYTEHLNNLMSGTIPLINDEKNIPEETVRIYKEWDATIRYSYEMKYDEIHYIRFYEYAKEIFKIIKDNTKG
;
A
#
# COMPACT_ATOMS: atom_id res chain seq x y z
N MET A 1 19.41 -6.15 3.65
CA MET A 1 18.54 -5.07 3.15
C MET A 1 18.35 -4.12 4.30
N VAL A 2 18.41 -2.81 4.11
CA VAL A 2 18.19 -1.87 5.22
C VAL A 2 16.76 -1.38 5.21
N TYR A 3 16.23 -0.98 6.36
CA TYR A 3 14.82 -0.58 6.46
C TYR A 3 14.46 0.63 5.59
N LYS A 4 15.43 1.53 5.34
CA LYS A 4 15.27 2.66 4.40
C LYS A 4 15.03 2.22 2.95
N ASP A 5 15.33 0.97 2.59
CA ASP A 5 15.02 0.45 1.26
C ASP A 5 13.51 0.28 1.05
N TYR A 6 12.74 0.05 2.13
CA TYR A 6 11.28 0.08 2.06
C TYR A 6 10.76 1.47 1.70
N LEU A 7 11.26 2.54 2.33
CA LEU A 7 10.88 3.91 1.97
C LEU A 7 11.23 4.24 0.51
N LYS A 8 12.41 3.82 0.03
CA LYS A 8 12.80 4.00 -1.37
C LYS A 8 11.87 3.23 -2.32
N ALA A 9 11.47 2.01 -1.96
CA ALA A 9 10.53 1.21 -2.75
C ALA A 9 9.15 1.86 -2.79
N ALA A 10 8.62 2.31 -1.65
CA ALA A 10 7.35 3.03 -1.55
C ALA A 10 7.32 4.26 -2.45
N ARG A 11 8.37 5.09 -2.44
CA ARG A 11 8.50 6.27 -3.33
C ARG A 11 8.45 5.89 -4.81
N LYS A 12 9.11 4.81 -5.21
CA LYS A 12 9.08 4.33 -6.60
C LYS A 12 7.68 3.84 -7.00
N HIS A 13 6.99 3.14 -6.11
CA HIS A 13 5.62 2.70 -6.33
C HIS A 13 4.66 3.89 -6.43
N GLU A 14 4.77 4.89 -5.55
CA GLU A 14 3.98 6.13 -5.57
C GLU A 14 4.09 6.85 -6.92
N ILE A 15 5.32 7.15 -7.38
CA ILE A 15 5.57 7.80 -8.68
C ILE A 15 4.98 6.98 -9.83
N THR A 16 5.13 5.65 -9.78
CA THR A 16 4.58 4.77 -10.82
C THR A 16 3.05 4.80 -10.82
N CYS A 17 2.43 4.80 -9.65
CA CYS A 17 0.98 4.90 -9.51
C CYS A 17 0.44 6.24 -10.02
N GLU A 18 1.16 7.35 -9.80
CA GLU A 18 0.78 8.67 -10.35
C GLU A 18 0.72 8.63 -11.87
N ILE A 19 1.75 8.11 -12.53
CA ILE A 19 1.78 7.95 -13.99
C ILE A 19 0.64 7.06 -14.49
N ILE A 20 0.35 5.95 -13.78
CA ILE A 20 -0.76 5.07 -14.12
C ILE A 20 -2.11 5.78 -13.96
N ALA A 21 -2.30 6.56 -12.90
CA ALA A 21 -3.53 7.30 -12.65
C ALA A 21 -3.77 8.39 -13.71
N GLU A 22 -2.73 9.11 -14.12
CA GLU A 22 -2.76 10.04 -15.25
C GLU A 22 -3.18 9.32 -16.53
N LYS A 23 -2.51 8.19 -16.83
CA LYS A 23 -2.81 7.39 -18.01
C LYS A 23 -4.25 6.86 -17.99
N LEU A 24 -4.73 6.41 -16.83
CA LEU A 24 -6.11 5.95 -16.67
C LEU A 24 -7.11 7.06 -16.98
N ASN A 25 -6.84 8.29 -16.53
CA ASN A 25 -7.68 9.44 -16.83
C ASN A 25 -7.70 9.76 -18.33
N GLU A 26 -6.55 9.70 -19.01
CA GLU A 26 -6.48 9.87 -20.47
C GLU A 26 -7.33 8.83 -21.20
N GLU A 27 -7.20 7.54 -20.85
CA GLU A 27 -7.93 6.46 -21.53
C GLU A 27 -9.45 6.59 -21.30
N LYS A 28 -9.88 7.10 -20.15
CA LYS A 28 -11.30 7.38 -19.87
C LYS A 28 -11.89 8.49 -20.74
N GLN A 29 -11.07 9.42 -21.22
CA GLN A 29 -11.50 10.50 -22.11
C GLN A 29 -11.51 10.09 -23.59
N ARG A 30 -10.95 8.92 -23.95
CA ARG A 30 -10.91 8.46 -25.35
C ARG A 30 -12.29 8.03 -25.86
N LYS A 31 -12.56 8.39 -27.13
CA LYS A 31 -13.80 8.09 -27.85
C LYS A 31 -13.88 6.65 -28.37
N ASP A 32 -12.74 6.00 -28.62
CA ASP A 32 -12.71 4.59 -29.03
C ASP A 32 -13.02 3.67 -27.84
N LYS A 33 -14.21 3.07 -27.87
CA LYS A 33 -14.71 2.22 -26.78
C LYS A 33 -14.16 0.80 -26.81
N LYS A 34 -13.67 0.29 -27.96
CA LYS A 34 -13.40 -1.15 -28.13
C LYS A 34 -12.10 -1.58 -27.45
N HIS A 35 -11.05 -0.74 -27.51
CA HIS A 35 -9.77 -0.99 -26.84
C HIS A 35 -9.73 -0.46 -25.39
N ARG A 36 -10.56 0.54 -25.09
CA ARG A 36 -10.56 1.25 -23.81
C ARG A 36 -10.86 0.36 -22.62
N GLY A 37 -11.83 -0.56 -22.72
CA GLY A 37 -12.24 -1.40 -21.59
C GLY A 37 -11.10 -2.26 -21.02
N HIS A 38 -10.32 -2.91 -21.89
CA HIS A 38 -9.20 -3.75 -21.48
C HIS A 38 -8.04 -2.94 -20.89
N VAL A 39 -7.70 -1.81 -21.52
CA VAL A 39 -6.62 -0.94 -21.05
C VAL A 39 -6.96 -0.34 -19.68
N VAL A 40 -8.18 0.21 -19.54
CA VAL A 40 -8.67 0.76 -18.27
C VAL A 40 -8.64 -0.30 -17.17
N LYS A 41 -9.15 -1.50 -17.44
CA LYS A 41 -9.12 -2.62 -16.48
C LYS A 41 -7.69 -2.97 -16.05
N SER A 42 -6.78 -3.10 -17.02
CA SER A 42 -5.39 -3.46 -16.75
C SER A 42 -4.67 -2.39 -15.92
N LEU A 43 -4.89 -1.11 -16.25
CA LEU A 43 -4.32 0.01 -15.50
C LEU A 43 -4.87 0.07 -14.08
N THR A 44 -6.19 -0.10 -13.89
CA THR A 44 -6.83 -0.12 -12.57
C THR A 44 -6.29 -1.26 -11.69
N LEU A 45 -6.16 -2.48 -12.22
CA LEU A 45 -5.60 -3.61 -11.45
C LEU A 45 -4.11 -3.41 -11.14
N THR A 46 -3.35 -2.81 -12.05
CA THR A 46 -1.93 -2.47 -11.80
C THR A 46 -1.82 -1.39 -10.72
N LEU A 47 -2.67 -0.37 -10.79
CA LEU A 47 -2.73 0.69 -9.78
C LEU A 47 -3.05 0.13 -8.41
N TYR A 48 -4.05 -0.76 -8.32
CA TYR A 48 -4.42 -1.46 -7.09
C TYR A 48 -3.26 -2.28 -6.52
N TYR A 49 -2.63 -3.09 -7.37
CA TYR A 49 -1.50 -3.92 -7.00
C TYR A 49 -0.35 -3.10 -6.39
N LEU A 50 0.07 -2.04 -7.07
CA LEU A 50 1.15 -1.17 -6.61
C LEU A 50 0.78 -0.34 -5.38
N SER A 51 -0.48 0.08 -5.26
CA SER A 51 -0.96 0.84 -4.10
C SER A 51 -0.83 0.06 -2.79
N GLY A 52 -1.10 -1.25 -2.82
CA GLY A 52 -0.87 -2.06 -1.62
C GLY A 52 0.63 -2.22 -1.28
N TYR A 53 1.52 -2.22 -2.28
CA TYR A 53 2.96 -2.18 -2.00
C TYR A 53 3.43 -0.85 -1.40
N ILE A 54 2.79 0.27 -1.73
CA ILE A 54 3.06 1.55 -1.04
C ILE A 54 2.78 1.38 0.46
N ILE A 55 1.57 0.95 0.81
CA ILE A 55 1.16 0.76 2.21
C ILE A 55 2.08 -0.24 2.90
N GLU A 56 2.33 -1.40 2.29
CA GLU A 56 3.19 -2.42 2.89
C GLU A 56 4.59 -1.90 3.18
N CYS A 57 5.21 -1.25 2.20
CA CYS A 57 6.57 -0.72 2.35
C CYS A 57 6.60 0.36 3.43
N MET A 58 5.61 1.25 3.46
CA MET A 58 5.56 2.32 4.46
C MET A 58 5.32 1.78 5.87
N VAL A 59 4.43 0.80 6.04
CA VAL A 59 4.19 0.16 7.34
C VAL A 59 5.46 -0.56 7.82
N LYS A 60 6.14 -1.32 6.94
CA LYS A 60 7.41 -1.97 7.28
C LYS A 60 8.46 -0.94 7.70
N TYR A 61 8.66 0.10 6.88
CA TYR A 61 9.59 1.19 7.19
C TYR A 61 9.30 1.82 8.56
N ALA A 62 8.03 2.16 8.85
CA ALA A 62 7.63 2.78 10.10
C ALA A 62 7.94 1.91 11.32
N ILE A 63 7.66 0.61 11.24
CA ILE A 63 7.95 -0.32 12.33
C ILE A 63 9.43 -0.29 12.70
N TYR A 64 10.33 -0.36 11.71
CA TYR A 64 11.77 -0.31 11.98
C TYR A 64 12.19 1.05 12.56
N ASP A 65 11.72 2.15 11.96
CA ASP A 65 12.09 3.49 12.40
C ASP A 65 11.65 3.79 13.84
N LEU A 66 10.41 3.41 14.18
CA LEU A 66 9.82 3.60 15.51
C LEU A 66 10.43 2.67 16.57
N ASN A 67 10.94 1.49 16.18
CA ASN A 67 11.76 0.64 17.05
C ASN A 67 13.22 1.09 17.15
N GLY A 68 13.58 2.23 16.54
CA GLY A 68 14.90 2.84 16.70
C GLY A 68 16.00 2.21 15.85
N TYR A 69 15.67 1.47 14.79
CA TYR A 69 16.66 0.88 13.89
C TYR A 69 17.56 1.95 13.27
N GLY A 70 18.86 1.71 13.32
CA GLY A 70 19.89 2.49 12.67
C GLY A 70 19.96 2.25 11.16
N SER A 71 20.60 3.18 10.45
CA SER A 71 20.75 3.13 8.99
C SER A 71 21.51 1.92 8.43
N LYS A 72 22.21 1.17 9.29
CA LYS A 72 23.03 0.01 8.92
C LYS A 72 22.45 -1.32 9.41
N ASP A 73 21.37 -1.27 10.19
CA ASP A 73 20.80 -2.46 10.82
C ASP A 73 20.10 -3.31 9.75
N ASP A 74 20.31 -4.63 9.79
CA ASP A 74 19.65 -5.53 8.86
C ASP A 74 18.20 -5.72 9.31
N VAL A 75 17.26 -5.58 8.37
CA VAL A 75 15.84 -5.85 8.61
C VAL A 75 15.60 -7.26 9.16
N LYS A 76 16.50 -8.21 8.88
CA LYS A 76 16.41 -9.59 9.40
C LYS A 76 16.54 -9.68 10.91
N ASP A 77 17.12 -8.67 11.55
CA ASP A 77 17.35 -8.64 12.99
C ASP A 77 16.09 -8.29 13.79
N LEU A 78 14.94 -8.08 13.12
CA LEU A 78 13.65 -7.82 13.79
C LEU A 78 13.22 -8.99 14.67
N ASN A 79 13.21 -8.73 15.98
CA ASN A 79 12.77 -9.66 17.01
C ASN A 79 11.97 -8.95 18.11
N GLU A 80 10.85 -8.34 17.71
CA GLU A 80 9.91 -7.70 18.64
C GLU A 80 8.88 -8.68 19.16
N LYS A 81 8.32 -8.41 20.34
CA LYS A 81 7.29 -9.27 20.95
C LYS A 81 6.05 -9.33 20.04
N GLY A 82 5.85 -10.48 19.40
CA GLY A 82 4.75 -10.70 18.45
C GLY A 82 5.04 -10.27 17.01
N LEU A 83 6.25 -9.80 16.69
CA LEU A 83 6.65 -9.42 15.34
C LEU A 83 8.12 -9.78 15.06
N THR A 84 8.34 -10.78 14.21
CA THR A 84 9.69 -11.15 13.73
C THR A 84 9.78 -11.09 12.22
N TYR A 85 10.98 -10.83 11.69
CA TYR A 85 11.21 -10.77 10.24
C TYR A 85 10.71 -12.03 9.54
N HIS A 86 11.10 -13.19 10.07
CA HIS A 86 10.86 -14.50 9.48
C HIS A 86 9.39 -14.88 9.42
N THR A 87 8.56 -14.38 10.31
CA THR A 87 7.16 -14.81 10.44
C THR A 87 6.16 -13.75 9.96
N HIS A 88 6.54 -12.47 9.98
CA HIS A 88 5.62 -11.37 9.72
C HIS A 88 6.05 -10.48 8.56
N ILE A 89 7.34 -10.18 8.40
CA ILE A 89 7.79 -9.25 7.37
C ILE A 89 7.96 -9.96 6.01
N ARG A 90 8.47 -11.20 6.03
CA ARG A 90 8.76 -11.99 4.83
C ARG A 90 7.52 -12.43 4.04
N PHE A 91 6.40 -12.68 4.71
CA PHE A 91 5.26 -13.39 4.12
C PHE A 91 4.11 -12.49 3.68
N HIS A 92 4.28 -11.16 3.73
CA HIS A 92 3.25 -10.21 3.32
C HIS A 92 1.86 -10.32 4.03
N PRO A 93 1.70 -10.76 5.30
CA PRO A 93 0.41 -10.73 5.97
C PRO A 93 -0.02 -9.29 6.35
N PHE A 94 -0.62 -8.57 5.41
CA PHE A 94 -1.02 -7.16 5.51
C PHE A 94 -1.66 -6.76 6.85
N LYS A 95 -2.52 -7.63 7.38
CA LYS A 95 -3.23 -7.43 8.66
C LYS A 95 -2.32 -7.44 9.89
N ARG A 96 -1.28 -8.27 9.92
CA ARG A 96 -0.51 -8.52 11.15
C ARG A 96 0.46 -7.40 11.51
N TYR A 97 1.11 -6.79 10.54
CA TYR A 97 2.04 -5.68 10.82
C TYR A 97 1.33 -4.32 10.93
N THR A 98 0.14 -4.17 10.35
CA THR A 98 -0.68 -2.96 10.55
C THR A 98 -1.21 -2.87 11.98
N GLU A 99 -1.60 -4.00 12.59
CA GLU A 99 -1.90 -4.09 14.02
C GLU A 99 -0.70 -3.70 14.91
N HIS A 100 0.52 -4.09 14.53
CA HIS A 100 1.72 -3.71 15.28
C HIS A 100 2.02 -2.21 15.16
N LEU A 101 1.87 -1.63 13.96
CA LEU A 101 2.03 -0.18 13.76
C LEU A 101 1.05 0.63 14.62
N ASN A 102 -0.18 0.15 14.81
CA ASN A 102 -1.18 0.81 15.67
C ASN A 102 -0.74 0.93 17.13
N ASN A 103 0.12 0.04 17.60
CA ASN A 103 0.66 0.12 18.96
C ASN A 103 1.87 1.05 19.05
N LEU A 104 2.59 1.27 17.94
CA LEU A 104 3.81 2.09 17.89
C LEU A 104 3.53 3.56 17.58
N MET A 105 2.51 3.84 16.77
CA MET A 105 2.21 5.18 16.28
C MET A 105 0.89 5.68 16.86
N SER A 106 0.92 6.87 17.45
CA SER A 106 -0.29 7.56 17.88
C SER A 106 -0.98 8.23 16.69
N GLY A 107 -2.31 8.27 16.70
CA GLY A 107 -3.11 8.97 15.70
C GLY A 107 -3.89 8.06 14.77
N THR A 108 -4.59 8.71 13.85
CA THR A 108 -5.54 8.07 12.95
C THR A 108 -4.90 7.82 11.58
N ILE A 109 -4.95 6.57 11.13
CA ILE A 109 -4.44 6.11 9.85
C ILE A 109 -5.59 5.42 9.12
N PRO A 110 -6.06 5.98 7.99
CA PRO A 110 -7.18 5.40 7.25
C PRO A 110 -6.85 3.96 6.83
N LEU A 111 -7.87 3.10 6.78
CA LEU A 111 -7.79 1.66 6.48
C LEU A 111 -7.01 0.80 7.49
N ILE A 112 -6.12 1.39 8.30
CA ILE A 112 -5.28 0.67 9.25
C ILE A 112 -5.88 0.67 10.66
N ASN A 113 -6.32 1.82 11.17
CA ASN A 113 -6.99 1.93 12.48
C ASN A 113 -8.24 2.80 12.48
N ASP A 114 -8.59 3.40 11.34
CA ASP A 114 -9.85 4.10 11.17
C ASP A 114 -10.48 3.79 9.81
N GLU A 115 -11.66 3.18 9.88
CA GLU A 115 -12.49 2.82 8.74
C GLU A 115 -13.83 3.61 8.75
N LYS A 116 -14.06 4.49 9.74
CA LYS A 116 -15.40 5.01 10.10
C LYS A 116 -16.09 5.78 8.96
N ASN A 117 -15.31 6.41 8.09
CA ASN A 117 -15.83 7.20 6.96
C ASN A 117 -15.35 6.67 5.60
N ILE A 118 -14.95 5.40 5.54
CA ILE A 118 -14.45 4.76 4.33
C ILE A 118 -15.54 3.86 3.74
N PRO A 119 -15.84 3.94 2.44
CA PRO A 119 -16.78 3.03 1.78
C PRO A 119 -16.45 1.56 2.04
N GLU A 120 -17.45 0.74 2.35
CA GLU A 120 -17.26 -0.65 2.75
C GLU A 120 -16.49 -1.45 1.70
N GLU A 121 -16.76 -1.25 0.41
CA GLU A 121 -16.07 -1.93 -0.69
C GLU A 121 -14.60 -1.51 -0.77
N THR A 122 -14.26 -0.26 -0.44
CA THR A 122 -12.86 0.18 -0.37
C THR A 122 -12.14 -0.47 0.81
N VAL A 123 -12.82 -0.62 1.95
CA VAL A 123 -12.30 -1.38 3.09
C VAL A 123 -12.09 -2.85 2.73
N ARG A 124 -13.02 -3.47 2.01
CA ARG A 124 -12.89 -4.86 1.53
C ARG A 124 -11.73 -5.01 0.54
N ILE A 125 -11.58 -4.08 -0.40
CA ILE A 125 -10.41 -4.04 -1.31
C ILE A 125 -9.10 -4.01 -0.53
N TYR A 126 -8.99 -3.19 0.52
CA TYR A 126 -7.81 -3.18 1.37
C TYR A 126 -7.59 -4.53 2.06
N LYS A 127 -8.65 -5.13 2.64
CA LYS A 127 -8.57 -6.42 3.36
C LYS A 127 -8.26 -7.61 2.44
N GLU A 128 -8.64 -7.52 1.16
CA GLU A 128 -8.40 -8.55 0.15
C GLU A 128 -7.10 -8.37 -0.63
N TRP A 129 -6.33 -7.31 -0.37
CA TRP A 129 -5.07 -7.11 -1.08
C TRP A 129 -4.09 -8.24 -0.80
N ASP A 130 -3.58 -8.81 -1.89
CA ASP A 130 -2.55 -9.83 -1.87
C ASP A 130 -1.70 -9.71 -3.14
N ALA A 131 -0.40 -10.03 -3.02
CA ALA A 131 0.54 -9.90 -4.13
C ALA A 131 0.19 -10.78 -5.34
N THR A 132 -0.61 -11.84 -5.17
CA THR A 132 -1.11 -12.70 -6.25
C THR A 132 -2.11 -12.00 -7.18
N ILE A 133 -2.70 -10.85 -6.78
CA ILE A 133 -3.60 -10.10 -7.66
C ILE A 133 -2.93 -9.69 -8.98
N ARG A 134 -1.60 -9.61 -9.04
CA ARG A 134 -0.84 -9.39 -10.28
C ARG A 134 -1.10 -10.43 -11.38
N TYR A 135 -1.59 -11.61 -11.01
CA TYR A 135 -1.97 -12.68 -11.94
C TYR A 135 -3.46 -12.70 -12.25
N SER A 136 -4.26 -11.90 -11.53
CA SER A 136 -5.69 -11.77 -11.79
C SER A 136 -5.92 -10.74 -12.89
N TYR A 137 -6.92 -11.03 -13.73
CA TYR A 137 -7.47 -10.07 -14.68
C TYR A 137 -8.92 -9.73 -14.35
N GLU A 138 -9.40 -10.07 -13.15
CA GLU A 138 -10.78 -9.87 -12.72
C GLU A 138 -10.90 -8.72 -11.72
N MET A 139 -11.83 -7.80 -12.00
CA MET A 139 -12.24 -6.77 -11.06
C MET A 139 -13.48 -7.27 -10.33
N LYS A 140 -13.41 -7.37 -9.01
CA LYS A 140 -14.53 -7.79 -8.16
C LYS A 140 -15.45 -6.64 -7.76
N TYR A 141 -14.91 -5.44 -7.78
CA TYR A 141 -15.56 -4.21 -7.31
C TYR A 141 -15.58 -3.17 -8.42
N ASP A 142 -16.38 -2.12 -8.23
CA ASP A 142 -16.36 -0.98 -9.16
C ASP A 142 -15.01 -0.25 -9.11
N GLU A 143 -14.60 0.24 -10.27
CA GLU A 143 -13.33 0.94 -10.48
C GLU A 143 -13.07 2.04 -9.45
N ILE A 144 -14.13 2.80 -9.08
CA ILE A 144 -14.05 3.89 -8.12
C ILE A 144 -13.46 3.47 -6.77
N HIS A 145 -13.69 2.23 -6.33
CA HIS A 145 -13.19 1.75 -5.05
C HIS A 145 -11.69 1.43 -5.10
N TYR A 146 -11.18 0.97 -6.25
CA TYR A 146 -9.74 0.79 -6.47
C TYR A 146 -9.02 2.14 -6.54
N ILE A 147 -9.66 3.15 -7.15
CA ILE A 147 -9.12 4.53 -7.18
C ILE A 147 -9.08 5.12 -5.77
N ARG A 148 -10.15 4.96 -4.98
CA ARG A 148 -10.15 5.38 -3.58
C ARG A 148 -9.06 4.69 -2.77
N PHE A 149 -8.85 3.39 -2.99
CA PHE A 149 -7.77 2.65 -2.32
C PHE A 149 -6.38 3.25 -2.65
N TYR A 150 -6.14 3.62 -3.90
CA TYR A 150 -4.93 4.34 -4.29
C TYR A 150 -4.77 5.68 -3.56
N GLU A 151 -5.84 6.49 -3.47
CA GLU A 151 -5.78 7.76 -2.75
C GLU A 151 -5.47 7.56 -1.26
N TYR A 152 -6.07 6.56 -0.61
CA TYR A 152 -5.72 6.20 0.76
C TYR A 152 -4.28 5.70 0.89
N ALA A 153 -3.74 4.98 -0.09
CA ALA A 153 -2.33 4.57 -0.06
C ALA A 153 -1.38 5.78 -0.05
N LYS A 154 -1.71 6.86 -0.79
CA LYS A 154 -0.96 8.13 -0.75
C LYS A 154 -1.11 8.84 0.60
N GLU A 155 -2.32 8.86 1.14
CA GLU A 155 -2.58 9.47 2.45
C GLU A 155 -1.79 8.76 3.55
N ILE A 156 -1.82 7.42 3.57
CA ILE A 156 -1.06 6.58 4.51
C ILE A 156 0.45 6.83 4.35
N PHE A 157 0.94 6.91 3.10
CA PHE A 157 2.34 7.24 2.83
C PHE A 157 2.73 8.57 3.48
N LYS A 158 1.91 9.61 3.29
CA LYS A 158 2.17 10.93 3.87
C LYS A 158 2.14 10.90 5.40
N ILE A 159 1.10 10.32 5.99
CA ILE A 159 0.94 10.21 7.45
C ILE A 159 2.16 9.51 8.06
N ILE A 160 2.56 8.35 7.53
CA ILE A 160 3.70 7.61 8.06
C ILE A 160 4.98 8.42 7.90
N LYS A 161 5.21 9.01 6.73
CA LYS A 161 6.42 9.80 6.45
C LYS A 161 6.55 11.01 7.39
N ASP A 162 5.44 11.69 7.69
CA ASP A 162 5.42 12.85 8.59
C ASP A 162 5.64 12.46 10.06
N ASN A 163 5.42 11.19 10.43
CA ASN A 163 5.59 10.65 11.78
C ASN A 163 6.88 9.81 11.98
N THR A 164 7.75 9.75 10.97
CA THR A 164 9.00 8.95 10.99
C THR A 164 10.21 9.80 10.58
N LYS A 165 11.42 9.32 10.87
CA LYS A 165 12.66 10.06 10.56
C LYS A 165 13.01 9.97 9.07
N GLY A 166 12.85 11.10 8.38
CA GLY A 166 13.13 11.27 6.93
C GLY A 166 14.52 10.83 6.44
#